data_AF-A0A0H3NQE8-F1
#
_entry.id   AF-A0A0H3NQE8-F1
#
_cell.length_a   1.000
_cell.length_b   1.000
_cell.length_c   1.000
_cell.angle_alpha   90.00
_cell.angle_beta   90.00
_cell.angle_gamma   90.00
#
_symmetry.space_group_name_H-M   'P 1'
#
loop_
_entity.id
_entity.type
_entity.pdbx_description
1 polymer ?
#
loop_
_entity_poly.entity_id
_entity_poly.type
_entity_poly.pdbx_seq_one_letter_code
_entity_poly.pdbx_strand_id
1 'polypeptide(L)'
;MNDSEETKQTAELIYSVFNDDHTGNKDLTRIFLLKRLMKIYRKLLELTLDYDDEDTLEEEKEHIAKKIKNMLKVEYEFSAFIRWSIIDATKLHHLKEGIF
;
A
#
# COMPACT_ATOMS: atom_id res chain seq x y z
N MET A 1 -39.86 15.73 -4.37
CA MET A 1 -38.60 16.39 -4.77
C MET A 1 -38.56 16.34 -6.27
N ASN A 2 -38.62 17.51 -6.91
CA ASN A 2 -38.66 17.61 -8.38
C ASN A 2 -37.20 17.69 -8.84
N ASP A 3 -36.57 16.54 -9.08
CA ASP A 3 -35.20 16.50 -9.59
C ASP A 3 -35.23 17.08 -11.00
N SER A 4 -34.82 18.34 -11.13
CA SER A 4 -34.78 19.03 -12.41
C SER A 4 -33.88 18.28 -13.37
N GLU A 5 -34.14 18.40 -14.67
CA GLU A 5 -33.35 17.70 -15.68
C GLU A 5 -31.86 18.08 -15.60
N GLU A 6 -31.56 19.32 -15.20
CA GLU A 6 -30.17 19.75 -14.95
C GLU A 6 -29.52 19.03 -13.76
N THR A 7 -30.30 18.70 -12.73
CA THR A 7 -29.83 17.96 -11.56
C THR A 7 -29.45 16.53 -11.93
N LYS A 8 -30.24 15.88 -12.78
CA LYS A 8 -29.95 14.52 -13.29
C LYS A 8 -28.71 14.51 -14.19
N GLN A 9 -28.60 15.47 -15.11
CA GLN A 9 -27.44 15.60 -15.99
C GLN A 9 -26.15 15.88 -15.22
N THR A 10 -26.21 16.69 -14.16
CA THR A 10 -25.04 16.95 -13.31
C THR A 10 -24.62 15.70 -12.54
N ALA A 11 -25.59 14.94 -12.01
CA ALA A 11 -25.31 13.68 -11.32
C ALA A 11 -24.70 12.63 -12.28
N GLU A 12 -25.21 12.52 -13.51
CA GLU A 12 -24.65 11.65 -14.55
C GLU A 12 -23.25 12.09 -14.99
N LEU A 13 -22.99 13.39 -15.06
CA LEU A 13 -21.65 13.91 -15.37
C LEU A 13 -20.66 13.60 -14.24
N ILE A 14 -21.04 13.80 -12.98
CA ILE A 14 -20.19 13.44 -11.83
C ILE A 14 -19.95 11.94 -11.83
N TYR A 15 -21.00 11.13 -12.00
CA TYR A 15 -20.88 9.69 -12.03
C TYR A 15 -19.95 9.22 -13.16
N SER A 16 -20.11 9.74 -14.38
CA SER A 16 -19.25 9.38 -15.51
C SER A 16 -17.80 9.82 -15.30
N VAL A 17 -17.55 11.04 -14.81
CA VAL A 17 -16.20 11.56 -14.55
C VAL A 17 -15.42 10.70 -13.54
N PHE A 18 -16.09 10.16 -12.52
CA PHE A 18 -15.43 9.40 -11.46
C PHE A 18 -15.52 7.87 -11.62
N ASN A 19 -16.53 7.34 -12.32
CA ASN A 19 -16.82 5.91 -12.38
C ASN A 19 -16.77 5.30 -13.77
N ASP A 20 -16.73 6.07 -14.86
CA ASP A 20 -16.59 5.51 -16.21
C ASP A 20 -15.13 5.07 -16.48
N ASP A 21 -14.93 4.05 -17.30
CA ASP A 21 -13.62 3.38 -17.48
C ASP A 21 -12.65 4.18 -18.38
N HIS A 22 -13.08 5.35 -18.89
CA HIS A 22 -12.35 6.16 -19.87
C HIS A 22 -12.07 7.60 -19.42
N THR A 23 -12.18 7.92 -18.13
CA THR A 23 -11.76 9.24 -17.66
C THR A 23 -10.27 9.22 -17.35
N GLY A 24 -9.49 10.13 -17.96
CA GLY A 24 -8.06 10.28 -17.66
C GLY A 24 -7.75 10.45 -16.16
N ASN A 25 -8.75 10.82 -15.36
CA ASN A 25 -8.69 10.85 -13.89
C ASN A 25 -8.50 9.47 -13.26
N LYS A 26 -9.13 8.39 -13.77
CA LYS A 26 -8.88 7.02 -13.29
C LYS A 26 -7.46 6.56 -13.62
N ASP A 27 -6.95 6.85 -14.82
CA ASP A 27 -5.58 6.49 -15.21
C ASP A 27 -4.54 7.26 -14.38
N LEU A 28 -4.74 8.56 -14.17
CA LEU A 28 -3.91 9.36 -13.27
C LEU A 28 -3.96 8.83 -11.84
N THR A 29 -5.14 8.44 -11.35
CA THR A 29 -5.33 7.86 -10.02
C THR A 29 -4.68 6.49 -9.90
N ARG A 30 -4.79 5.63 -10.92
CA ARG A 30 -4.14 4.31 -10.99
C ARG A 30 -2.62 4.46 -10.97
N ILE A 31 -2.06 5.32 -11.82
CA ILE A 31 -0.63 5.62 -11.87
C ILE A 31 -0.17 6.16 -10.51
N PHE A 32 -0.96 7.04 -9.89
CA PHE A 32 -0.66 7.59 -8.57
C PHE A 32 -0.65 6.52 -7.47
N LEU A 33 -1.68 5.67 -7.40
CA LEU A 33 -1.75 4.57 -6.44
C LEU A 33 -0.60 3.57 -6.64
N LEU A 34 -0.28 3.23 -7.89
CA LEU A 34 0.86 2.36 -8.21
C LEU A 34 2.18 2.99 -7.75
N LYS A 35 2.41 4.29 -8.00
CA LYS A 35 3.60 4.99 -7.52
C LYS A 35 3.71 4.95 -5.99
N ARG A 36 2.60 5.11 -5.27
CA ARG A 36 2.57 5.01 -3.80
C ARG A 36 2.86 3.59 -3.31
N LEU A 37 2.24 2.58 -3.92
CA LEU A 37 2.51 1.17 -3.63
C LEU A 37 3.99 0.84 -3.83
N MET A 38 4.56 1.23 -4.98
CA MET A 38 5.97 1.00 -5.28
C MET A 38 6.90 1.71 -4.29
N LYS A 39 6.55 2.93 -3.84
CA LYS A 39 7.30 3.64 -2.79
C LYS A 39 7.30 2.87 -1.46
N ILE A 40 6.15 2.34 -1.06
CA ILE A 40 6.02 1.55 0.17
C ILE A 40 6.76 0.22 0.03
N TYR A 41 6.65 -0.44 -1.12
CA TYR A 41 7.36 -1.69 -1.38
C TYR A 41 8.88 -1.51 -1.39
N ARG A 42 9.38 -0.43 -2.02
CA ARG A 42 10.80 -0.08 -1.98
C ARG A 42 11.29 0.11 -0.54
N LYS A 43 10.51 0.78 0.30
CA LYS A 43 10.85 0.94 1.72
C LYS A 43 10.94 -0.39 2.46
N LEU A 44 10.02 -1.32 2.17
CA LEU A 44 10.08 -2.68 2.75
C LEU A 44 11.39 -3.37 2.34
N LEU A 45 11.75 -3.28 1.06
CA LEU A 45 12.95 -3.90 0.53
C LEU A 45 14.22 -3.33 1.18
N GLU A 46 14.32 -2.01 1.28
CA GLU A 46 15.44 -1.33 1.96
C GLU A 46 15.56 -1.80 3.41
N LEU A 47 14.46 -1.80 4.18
CA LEU A 47 14.47 -2.31 5.56
C LEU A 47 14.85 -3.80 5.64
N THR A 48 14.46 -4.61 4.67
CA THR A 48 14.80 -6.05 4.66
C THR A 48 16.28 -6.26 4.39
N LEU A 49 16.87 -5.49 3.47
CA LEU A 49 18.30 -5.52 3.20
C LEU A 49 19.10 -5.06 4.42
N ASP A 50 18.72 -3.95 5.03
CA ASP A 50 19.38 -3.42 6.24
C ASP A 50 19.30 -4.42 7.41
N TYR A 51 18.19 -5.17 7.52
CA TYR A 51 18.02 -6.20 8.56
C TYR A 51 18.94 -7.41 8.36
N ASP A 52 19.13 -7.84 7.10
CA ASP A 52 19.92 -9.02 6.74
C ASP A 52 21.43 -8.71 6.65
N ASP A 53 21.81 -7.43 6.60
CA ASP A 53 23.21 -7.00 6.57
C ASP A 53 23.95 -7.44 7.85
N GLU A 54 25.11 -8.06 7.68
CA GLU A 54 25.96 -8.56 8.77
C GLU A 54 26.62 -7.42 9.55
N ASP A 55 26.80 -6.25 8.91
CA ASP A 55 27.40 -5.07 9.53
C ASP A 55 26.39 -4.23 10.34
N THR A 56 25.08 -4.48 10.19
CA THR A 56 24.04 -3.80 10.98
C THR A 56 24.07 -4.24 12.43
N LEU A 57 24.08 -3.29 13.36
CA LEU A 57 24.11 -3.57 14.80
C LEU A 57 22.82 -4.26 15.26
N GLU A 58 22.91 -5.12 16.27
CA GLU A 58 21.73 -5.86 16.77
C GLU A 58 20.58 -4.92 17.23
N GLU A 59 20.92 -3.82 17.89
CA GLU A 59 19.95 -2.81 18.31
C GLU A 59 19.24 -2.13 17.13
N GLU A 60 19.94 -1.97 16.01
CA GLU A 60 19.39 -1.44 14.77
C GLU A 60 18.49 -2.49 14.10
N LYS A 61 18.90 -3.77 14.09
CA LYS A 61 18.08 -4.89 13.61
C LYS A 61 16.75 -4.98 14.37
N GLU A 62 16.76 -4.84 15.69
CA GLU A 62 15.53 -4.79 16.48
C GLU A 62 14.61 -3.63 16.05
N HIS A 63 15.19 -2.45 15.82
CA HIS A 63 14.43 -1.27 15.40
C HIS A 63 13.87 -1.42 13.98
N ILE A 64 14.65 -2.00 13.06
CA ILE A 64 14.23 -2.33 11.70
C ILE A 64 13.09 -3.35 11.74
N ALA A 65 13.22 -4.41 12.55
CA ALA A 65 12.17 -5.40 12.72
C ALA A 65 10.86 -4.76 13.23
N LYS A 66 10.93 -3.83 14.19
CA LYS A 66 9.77 -3.05 14.66
C LYS A 66 9.11 -2.25 13.53
N LYS A 67 9.91 -1.63 12.65
CA LYS A 67 9.39 -0.91 11.46
C LYS A 67 8.68 -1.85 10.50
N ILE A 68 9.30 -2.99 10.15
CA ILE A 68 8.69 -3.98 9.25
C ILE A 68 7.39 -4.51 9.86
N LYS A 69 7.40 -4.87 11.15
CA LYS A 69 6.21 -5.26 11.91
C LYS A 69 5.10 -4.20 11.81
N ASN A 70 5.43 -2.93 11.95
CA ASN A 70 4.45 -1.86 11.78
C ASN A 70 3.88 -1.79 10.36
N MET A 71 4.67 -2.10 9.33
CA MET A 71 4.20 -2.15 7.93
C MET A 71 3.26 -3.32 7.63
N LEU A 72 3.30 -4.36 8.47
CA LEU A 72 2.45 -5.55 8.34
C LEU A 72 1.08 -5.42 9.04
N LYS A 73 0.91 -4.40 9.89
CA LYS A 73 -0.37 -4.12 10.55
C LYS A 73 -1.47 -3.83 9.54
N VAL A 74 -2.71 -4.21 9.86
CA VAL A 74 -3.86 -4.07 8.93
C VAL A 74 -4.13 -2.61 8.55
N GLU A 75 -3.85 -1.69 9.47
CA GLU A 75 -4.02 -0.24 9.29
C GLU A 75 -2.94 0.39 8.41
N TYR A 76 -1.85 -0.33 8.12
CA TYR A 76 -0.79 0.20 7.29
C TYR A 76 -1.20 0.27 5.82
N GLU A 77 -0.84 1.36 5.15
CA GLU A 77 -1.18 1.58 3.75
C GLU A 77 -0.64 0.45 2.87
N PHE A 78 -1.51 -0.15 2.05
CA PHE A 78 -1.20 -1.32 1.21
C PHE A 78 -0.69 -2.56 1.96
N SER A 79 -0.98 -2.69 3.26
CA SER A 79 -0.54 -3.83 4.09
C SER A 79 -0.85 -5.19 3.48
N ALA A 80 -1.96 -5.36 2.75
CA ALA A 80 -2.26 -6.60 2.02
C ALA A 80 -1.14 -7.04 1.06
N PHE A 81 -0.60 -6.11 0.27
CA PHE A 81 0.48 -6.39 -0.68
C PHE A 81 1.80 -6.69 0.03
N ILE A 82 2.10 -5.95 1.10
CA ILE A 82 3.31 -6.15 1.92
C ILE A 82 3.28 -7.51 2.62
N ARG A 83 2.12 -7.91 3.14
CA ARG A 83 1.94 -9.21 3.79
C ARG A 83 2.16 -10.37 2.83
N TRP A 84 1.65 -10.27 1.60
CA TRP A 84 1.90 -11.28 0.57
C TRP A 84 3.40 -11.48 0.30
N SER A 85 4.18 -10.40 0.18
CA SER A 85 5.62 -10.54 -0.04
C SER A 85 6.38 -11.23 1.09
N ILE A 86 5.90 -11.14 2.35
CA ILE A 86 6.49 -11.85 3.49
C ILE A 86 6.05 -13.32 3.52
N ILE A 87 4.79 -13.62 3.16
CA ILE A 87 4.26 -14.99 3.15
C ILE A 87 5.08 -15.87 2.22
N ASP A 88 5.40 -15.37 1.02
CA ASP A 88 6.18 -16.11 0.03
C ASP A 88 7.68 -16.21 0.38
N ALA A 89 8.16 -15.39 1.31
CA ALA A 89 9.56 -15.34 1.74
C ALA A 89 9.74 -15.98 3.12
N THR A 90 9.90 -17.31 3.17
CA THR A 90 10.06 -18.11 4.40
C THR A 90 11.14 -17.59 5.35
N LYS A 91 12.24 -17.04 4.83
CA LYS A 91 13.30 -16.43 5.65
C LYS A 91 12.83 -15.25 6.50
N LEU A 92 11.76 -14.56 6.08
CA LEU A 92 11.22 -13.38 6.75
C LEU A 92 10.04 -13.71 7.69
N HIS A 93 9.70 -14.99 7.88
CA HIS A 93 8.53 -15.38 8.67
C HIS A 93 8.63 -15.02 10.15
N HIS A 94 9.82 -14.87 10.71
CA HIS A 94 10.00 -14.40 12.08
C HIS A 94 9.48 -12.95 12.28
N LEU A 95 9.40 -12.15 11.22
CA LEU A 95 8.89 -10.78 11.27
C LEU A 95 7.37 -10.69 11.39
N LYS A 96 6.63 -11.76 11.09
CA LYS A 96 5.15 -11.77 11.20
C LYS A 96 4.60 -12.29 12.53
N GLU A 97 5.45 -12.77 13.43
CA GLU A 97 5.01 -13.29 14.72
C GLU A 97 4.21 -12.24 15.52
N GLY A 98 2.98 -12.59 15.89
CA GLY A 98 2.07 -11.74 16.68
C GLY A 98 1.32 -10.68 15.89
N ILE A 99 1.30 -10.74 14.55
CA ILE A 99 0.58 -9.77 13.69
C ILE A 99 -0.58 -10.41 12.93
N PHE A 100 -0.46 -11.68 12.54
CA PHE A 100 -1.52 -12.47 11.93
C PHE A 100 -1.82 -13.69 12.80
#